data_AF-A0A2V5TK95-F1
#
_entry.id   AF-A0A2V5TK95-F1
#
_cell.length_a   1.000
_cell.length_b   1.000
_cell.length_c   1.000
_cell.angle_alpha   90.00
_cell.angle_beta   90.00
_cell.angle_gamma   90.00
#
_symmetry.space_group_name_H-M   'P 1'
#
loop_
_entity.id
_entity.type
_entity.pdbx_description
1 polymer ?
#
loop_
_entity_poly.entity_id
_entity_poly.type
_entity_poly.pdbx_seq_one_letter_code
_entity_poly.pdbx_strand_id
1 'polypeptide(L)'
;MAIRNATKLYKLIDSLAPDYRKFAEFDQIIASVDSHVHPPTVVWDIDRLKRIHGECGARLLHFQGVSDGNHLSDEWMIRQLTFLEDAATWIWNTMRSRGNLVVYRPQDLFPQTQLIWESFRKGEIDSESVRYRLEIVRPAAPRKGTPRH
;
A
#
# COMPACT_ATOMS: atom_id res chain seq x y z
N MET A 1 -8.26 -9.31 24.56
CA MET A 1 -9.26 -9.49 23.47
C MET A 1 -8.81 -8.88 22.14
N ALA A 2 -8.20 -7.68 22.13
CA ALA A 2 -7.76 -6.97 20.92
C ALA A 2 -6.75 -7.72 20.02
N ILE A 3 -5.78 -8.43 20.60
CA ILE A 3 -4.73 -9.15 19.86
C ILE A 3 -5.32 -10.26 18.94
N ARG A 4 -6.33 -11.00 19.41
CA ARG A 4 -7.01 -12.05 18.60
C ARG A 4 -7.72 -11.49 17.37
N ASN A 5 -8.23 -10.26 17.44
CA ASN A 5 -8.91 -9.61 16.32
C ASN A 5 -7.91 -8.98 15.34
N ALA A 6 -6.78 -8.45 15.82
CA ALA A 6 -5.67 -7.98 14.97
C ALA A 6 -5.13 -9.12 14.09
N THR A 7 -4.98 -10.33 14.63
CA THR A 7 -4.56 -11.50 13.85
C THR A 7 -5.55 -11.87 12.75
N LYS A 8 -6.86 -11.69 12.97
CA LYS A 8 -7.88 -11.89 11.93
C LYS A 8 -7.79 -10.83 10.85
N LEU A 9 -7.61 -9.56 11.23
CA LEU A 9 -7.40 -8.45 10.30
C LEU A 9 -6.16 -8.68 9.42
N TYR A 10 -5.05 -9.10 10.01
CA TYR A 10 -3.82 -9.35 9.24
C TYR A 10 -3.99 -10.50 8.24
N LYS A 11 -4.63 -11.60 8.65
CA LYS A 11 -4.99 -12.69 7.74
C LYS A 11 -5.91 -12.22 6.60
N LEU A 12 -6.86 -11.34 6.90
CA LEU A 12 -7.75 -10.75 5.91
C LEU A 12 -6.96 -9.88 4.91
N ILE A 13 -6.07 -9.00 5.39
CA ILE A 13 -5.19 -8.18 4.56
C ILE A 13 -4.35 -9.06 3.63
N ASP A 14 -3.72 -10.10 4.18
CA ASP A 14 -2.88 -11.03 3.42
C ASP A 14 -3.69 -11.81 2.37
N SER A 15 -4.95 -12.14 2.67
CA SER A 15 -5.86 -12.82 1.73
C SER A 15 -6.40 -11.90 0.63
N LEU A 16 -6.61 -10.61 0.92
CA LEU A 16 -7.17 -9.65 -0.03
C LEU A 16 -6.12 -9.11 -0.99
N ALA A 17 -4.85 -9.13 -0.59
CA ALA A 17 -3.75 -8.61 -1.41
C ALA A 17 -2.50 -9.51 -1.37
N PRO A 18 -2.61 -10.80 -1.74
CA PRO A 18 -1.49 -11.75 -1.67
C PRO A 18 -0.30 -11.32 -2.54
N ASP A 19 -0.59 -10.66 -3.66
CA ASP A 19 0.39 -10.19 -4.64
C ASP A 19 0.70 -8.69 -4.49
N TYR A 20 0.39 -8.07 -3.34
CA TYR A 20 0.51 -6.61 -3.14
C TYR A 20 1.87 -6.05 -3.58
N ARG A 21 2.97 -6.69 -3.16
CA ARG A 21 4.32 -6.23 -3.50
C ARG A 21 4.61 -6.34 -5.00
N LYS A 22 4.20 -7.44 -5.64
CA LYS A 22 4.35 -7.60 -7.10
C LYS A 22 3.49 -6.58 -7.85
N PHE A 23 2.28 -6.33 -7.38
CA PHE A 23 1.39 -5.35 -7.99
C PHE A 23 1.96 -3.93 -7.85
N ALA A 24 2.49 -3.59 -6.68
CA ALA A 24 3.17 -2.33 -6.42
C ALA A 24 4.40 -2.12 -7.33
N GLU A 25 5.17 -3.17 -7.59
CA GLU A 25 6.26 -3.13 -8.56
C GLU A 25 5.75 -2.93 -9.99
N PHE A 26 4.72 -3.69 -10.38
CA PHE A 26 4.09 -3.56 -11.69
C PHE A 26 3.53 -2.14 -11.95
N ASP A 27 2.89 -1.55 -10.95
CA ASP A 27 2.36 -0.19 -10.98
C ASP A 27 3.48 0.86 -11.14
N GLN A 28 4.61 0.68 -10.47
CA GLN A 28 5.78 1.53 -10.66
C GLN A 28 6.35 1.44 -12.08
N ILE A 29 6.34 0.25 -12.69
CA ILE A 29 6.77 0.07 -14.08
C ILE A 29 5.78 0.80 -15.02
N ILE A 30 4.47 0.65 -14.81
CA ILE A 30 3.47 1.39 -15.60
C ILE A 30 3.69 2.90 -15.50
N ALA A 31 3.85 3.44 -14.29
CA ALA A 31 4.10 4.86 -14.07
C ALA A 31 5.38 5.36 -14.76
N SER A 32 6.39 4.50 -14.92
CA SER A 32 7.63 4.83 -15.65
C SER A 32 7.44 4.88 -17.17
N VAL A 33 6.49 4.12 -17.72
CA VAL A 33 6.23 4.02 -19.17
C VAL A 33 5.24 5.09 -19.64
N ASP A 34 4.26 5.43 -18.79
CA ASP A 34 3.25 6.46 -19.04
C ASP A 34 2.93 7.28 -17.78
N SER A 35 3.72 8.33 -17.57
CA SER A 35 3.56 9.26 -16.47
C SER A 35 2.37 10.24 -16.64
N HIS A 36 1.71 10.26 -17.81
CA HIS A 36 0.58 11.16 -18.07
C HIS A 36 -0.76 10.54 -17.66
N VAL A 37 -0.85 9.20 -17.67
CA VAL A 37 -2.07 8.46 -17.29
C VAL A 37 -2.00 7.94 -15.84
N HIS A 38 -0.80 7.73 -15.30
CA HIS A 38 -0.61 7.09 -14.01
C HIS A 38 0.17 7.99 -13.05
N PRO A 39 -0.51 8.73 -12.14
CA PRO A 39 0.20 9.48 -11.13
C PRO A 39 0.88 8.51 -10.16
N PRO A 40 1.99 8.90 -9.51
CA PRO A 40 2.72 8.02 -8.61
C PRO A 40 1.81 7.46 -7.51
N THR A 41 1.84 6.14 -7.31
CA THR A 41 1.06 5.51 -6.23
C THR A 41 1.93 5.30 -5.01
N VAL A 42 1.34 5.53 -3.83
CA VAL A 42 1.97 5.14 -2.57
C VAL A 42 2.03 3.61 -2.48
N VAL A 43 3.25 3.09 -2.32
CA VAL A 43 3.47 1.69 -1.94
C VAL A 43 3.67 1.62 -0.44
N TRP A 44 2.71 1.02 0.24
CA TRP A 44 2.69 0.83 1.68
C TRP A 44 3.57 -0.35 2.09
N ASP A 45 4.45 -0.13 3.07
CA ASP A 45 5.09 -1.22 3.80
C ASP A 45 4.05 -1.83 4.76
N ILE A 46 3.34 -2.85 4.27
CA ILE A 46 2.28 -3.54 5.03
C ILE A 46 2.82 -4.14 6.33
N ASP A 47 4.06 -4.65 6.34
CA ASP A 47 4.65 -5.25 7.53
C ASP A 47 4.99 -4.19 8.59
N ARG A 48 5.47 -3.03 8.16
CA ARG A 48 5.64 -1.87 9.06
C ARG A 48 4.31 -1.37 9.59
N LEU A 49 3.27 -1.27 8.76
CA LEU A 49 1.93 -0.90 9.24
C LEU A 49 1.37 -1.88 10.26
N LYS A 50 1.54 -3.20 10.04
CA LYS A 50 1.15 -4.23 11.01
C LYS A 50 1.89 -4.06 12.34
N ARG A 51 3.20 -3.81 12.31
CA ARG A 51 4.03 -3.54 13.51
C ARG A 51 3.55 -2.29 14.25
N ILE A 52 3.38 -1.16 13.56
CA ILE A 52 2.87 0.08 14.15
C ILE A 52 1.50 -0.16 14.81
N HIS A 53 0.57 -0.83 14.13
CA HIS A 53 -0.74 -1.16 14.70
C HIS A 53 -0.63 -2.04 15.96
N GLY A 54 0.23 -3.07 15.93
CA GLY A 54 0.46 -3.95 17.08
C GLY A 54 1.06 -3.19 18.26
N GLU A 55 2.03 -2.32 18.01
CA GLU A 55 2.65 -1.46 19.02
C GLU A 55 1.67 -0.44 19.59
N CYS A 56 0.80 0.19 18.77
CA CYS A 56 -0.29 1.04 19.27
C CYS A 56 -1.19 0.26 20.24
N GLY A 57 -1.53 -0.99 19.91
CA GLY A 57 -2.33 -1.84 20.78
C GLY A 57 -1.65 -2.14 22.12
N ALA A 58 -0.36 -2.47 22.10
CA ALA A 58 0.42 -2.74 23.30
C ALA A 58 0.69 -1.47 24.14
N ARG A 59 0.95 -0.34 23.50
CA ARG A 59 1.34 0.90 24.17
C ARG A 59 0.15 1.71 24.69
N LEU A 60 -0.98 1.69 23.97
CA LEU A 60 -2.06 2.66 24.17
C LEU A 60 -3.39 2.02 24.62
N LEU A 61 -3.62 0.74 24.31
CA LEU A 61 -4.90 0.08 24.65
C LEU A 61 -4.89 -0.67 26.00
N HIS A 62 -3.76 -0.73 26.70
CA HIS A 62 -3.67 -1.29 28.06
C HIS A 62 -4.06 -0.31 29.18
N PHE A 63 -4.55 0.88 28.82
CA PHE A 63 -5.04 1.91 29.74
C PHE A 63 -6.22 1.45 30.64
N GLN A 64 -6.89 0.34 30.31
CA GLN A 64 -8.15 -0.08 30.94
C GLN A 64 -8.04 -1.09 32.11
N GLY A 65 -6.87 -1.32 32.73
CA GLY A 65 -6.79 -2.39 33.74
C GLY A 65 -5.72 -2.36 34.82
N VAL A 66 -4.90 -1.31 34.95
CA VAL A 66 -3.85 -1.27 35.98
C VAL A 66 -3.96 0.05 36.74
N SER A 67 -4.39 -0.01 38.01
CA SER A 67 -4.54 1.17 38.87
C SER A 67 -3.23 1.66 39.46
N ASP A 68 -2.15 0.89 39.41
CA ASP A 68 -0.96 1.20 40.19
C ASP A 68 0.33 1.03 39.39
N GLY A 69 1.08 2.13 39.24
CA GLY A 69 2.51 2.13 38.93
C GLY A 69 2.88 2.62 37.53
N ASN A 70 3.39 3.86 37.44
CA ASN A 70 4.25 4.39 36.37
C ASN A 70 3.68 4.65 34.97
N HIS A 71 2.41 4.33 34.67
CA HIS A 71 1.77 4.65 33.38
C HIS A 71 1.33 6.11 33.20
N LEU A 72 1.74 6.99 34.13
CA LEU A 72 1.41 8.42 34.12
C LEU A 72 2.65 9.30 34.40
N SER A 73 3.85 8.73 34.42
CA SER A 73 5.06 9.55 34.51
C SER A 73 5.27 10.31 33.21
N ASP A 74 5.84 11.51 33.31
CA ASP A 74 6.22 12.31 32.14
C ASP A 74 7.10 11.50 31.18
N GLU A 75 8.04 10.71 31.71
CA GLU A 75 8.90 9.84 30.91
C GLU A 75 8.11 8.77 30.14
N TRP A 76 7.11 8.16 30.76
CA TRP A 76 6.25 7.20 30.07
C TRP A 76 5.43 7.87 28.97
N MET A 77 4.84 9.04 29.27
CA MET A 77 4.02 9.81 28.32
C MET A 77 4.85 10.28 27.13
N ILE A 78 6.04 10.84 27.38
CA ILE A 78 6.99 11.27 26.33
C ILE A 78 7.31 10.09 25.41
N ARG A 79 7.61 8.90 25.95
CA ARG A 79 7.90 7.72 25.12
C ARG A 79 6.74 7.30 24.22
N GLN A 80 5.49 7.45 24.66
CA GLN A 80 4.34 7.12 23.82
C GLN A 80 4.09 8.19 22.75
N LEU A 81 4.25 9.47 23.11
CA LEU A 81 4.13 10.58 22.16
C LEU A 81 5.20 10.50 21.07
N THR A 82 6.46 10.27 21.43
CA THR A 82 7.55 10.09 20.45
C THR A 82 7.25 8.95 19.48
N PHE A 83 6.77 7.81 19.98
CA PHE A 83 6.37 6.70 19.10
C PHE A 83 5.25 7.09 18.12
N LEU A 84 4.21 7.80 18.60
CA LEU A 84 3.11 8.26 17.77
C LEU A 84 3.57 9.29 16.73
N GLU A 85 4.41 10.24 17.12
CA GLU A 85 4.99 11.24 16.24
C GLU A 85 5.84 10.60 15.15
N ASP A 86 6.70 9.64 15.49
CA ASP A 86 7.53 8.92 14.53
C ASP A 86 6.69 8.12 13.54
N ALA A 87 5.68 7.41 14.02
CA ALA A 87 4.76 6.64 13.18
C ALA A 87 3.95 7.56 12.25
N ALA A 88 3.39 8.64 12.79
CA ALA A 88 2.62 9.63 12.02
C ALA A 88 3.50 10.32 10.97
N THR A 89 4.72 10.70 11.34
CA THR A 89 5.70 11.32 10.46
C THR A 89 6.05 10.40 9.30
N TRP A 90 6.28 9.12 9.58
CA TRP A 90 6.53 8.13 8.54
C TRP A 90 5.35 7.97 7.58
N ILE A 91 4.12 7.81 8.09
CA ILE A 91 2.91 7.70 7.26
C ILE A 91 2.75 8.94 6.39
N TRP A 92 2.87 10.12 6.99
CA TRP A 92 2.67 11.40 6.33
C TRP A 92 3.71 11.69 5.25
N ASN A 93 4.99 11.41 5.52
CA ASN A 93 6.05 11.53 4.52
C ASN A 93 5.86 10.53 3.38
N THR A 94 5.39 9.32 3.69
CA THR A 94 5.05 8.31 2.67
C THR A 94 3.94 8.83 1.75
N MET A 95 2.88 9.42 2.31
CA MET A 95 1.79 10.02 1.52
C MET A 95 2.24 11.23 0.69
N ARG A 96 2.95 12.20 1.29
CA ARG A 96 3.43 13.40 0.59
C ARG A 96 4.34 13.07 -0.59
N SER A 97 5.20 12.05 -0.45
CA SER A 97 6.21 11.74 -1.46
C SER A 97 5.62 11.24 -2.78
N ARG A 98 4.37 10.72 -2.79
CA ARG A 98 3.79 10.08 -3.98
C ARG A 98 2.36 10.53 -4.31
N GLY A 99 1.65 11.20 -3.41
CA GLY A 99 0.51 12.06 -3.77
C GLY A 99 -0.81 11.36 -4.10
N ASN A 100 -0.86 10.08 -4.47
CA ASN A 100 -2.13 9.38 -4.69
C ASN A 100 -2.25 8.01 -4.00
N LEU A 101 -3.37 7.84 -3.32
CA LEU A 101 -3.92 6.54 -2.90
C LEU A 101 -4.70 5.97 -4.08
N VAL A 102 -4.01 5.37 -5.04
CA VAL A 102 -4.70 4.65 -6.11
C VAL A 102 -4.86 3.19 -5.70
N VAL A 103 -6.11 2.76 -5.57
CA VAL A 103 -6.45 1.35 -5.43
C VAL A 103 -6.70 0.84 -6.85
N TYR A 104 -5.66 0.46 -7.57
CA TYR A 104 -5.86 -0.25 -8.82
C TYR A 104 -6.29 -1.68 -8.52
N ARG A 105 -7.39 -2.10 -9.14
CA ARG A 105 -7.74 -3.51 -9.23
C ARG A 105 -7.21 -4.00 -10.57
N PRO A 106 -6.48 -5.13 -10.62
CA PRO A 106 -6.00 -5.66 -11.89
C PRO A 106 -7.11 -5.83 -12.95
N GLN A 107 -8.35 -6.08 -12.51
CA GLN A 107 -9.53 -6.22 -13.38
C GLN A 107 -9.94 -4.93 -14.09
N ASP A 108 -9.49 -3.77 -13.61
CA ASP A 108 -9.79 -2.46 -14.20
C ASP A 108 -8.73 -2.04 -15.24
N LEU A 109 -7.64 -2.80 -15.38
CA LEU A 109 -6.61 -2.56 -16.39
C LEU A 109 -7.16 -2.88 -17.80
N PHE A 110 -6.59 -2.26 -18.83
CA PHE A 110 -6.88 -2.65 -20.22
C PHE A 110 -6.57 -4.14 -20.44
N PRO A 111 -7.33 -4.88 -21.28
CA PRO A 111 -7.15 -6.33 -21.44
C PRO A 111 -5.72 -6.75 -21.77
N GLN A 112 -5.00 -5.98 -22.58
CA GLN A 112 -3.61 -6.26 -22.93
C GLN A 112 -2.67 -6.08 -21.73
N THR A 113 -2.90 -5.04 -20.92
CA THR A 113 -2.17 -4.80 -19.67
C THR A 113 -2.46 -5.89 -18.64
N GLN A 114 -3.69 -6.41 -18.58
CA GLN A 114 -4.05 -7.55 -17.73
C GLN A 114 -3.26 -8.81 -18.07
N LEU A 115 -3.07 -9.11 -19.36
CA LEU A 115 -2.28 -10.27 -19.80
C LEU A 115 -0.81 -10.15 -19.39
N ILE A 116 -0.24 -8.94 -19.48
CA ILE A 116 1.13 -8.68 -19.03
C ILE A 116 1.21 -8.83 -17.51
N TRP A 117 0.24 -8.28 -16.77
CA TRP A 117 0.14 -8.44 -15.32
C TRP A 117 0.10 -9.91 -14.90
N GLU A 118 -0.76 -10.73 -15.52
CA GLU A 118 -0.88 -12.15 -15.17
C GLU A 118 0.42 -12.93 -15.42
N SER A 119 1.11 -12.64 -16.53
CA SER A 119 2.41 -13.25 -16.84
C SER A 119 3.47 -12.86 -15.80
N PHE A 120 3.51 -11.59 -15.43
CA PHE A 120 4.45 -11.07 -14.42
C PHE A 120 4.16 -11.61 -13.02
N ARG A 121 2.88 -11.64 -12.63
CA ARG A 121 2.40 -12.19 -11.36
C ARG A 121 2.83 -13.64 -11.19
N LYS A 122 2.75 -14.45 -12.25
CA LYS A 122 3.20 -15.84 -12.27
C LYS A 122 4.72 -16.01 -12.32
N GLY A 123 5.48 -14.94 -12.59
CA GLY A 123 6.93 -14.99 -12.76
C GLY A 123 7.38 -15.54 -14.11
N GLU A 124 6.49 -15.56 -15.12
CA GLU A 124 6.81 -15.99 -16.48
C GLU A 124 7.63 -14.94 -17.23
N ILE A 125 7.55 -13.68 -16.79
CA ILE A 125 8.31 -12.54 -17.32
C ILE A 125 8.87 -11.72 -16.16
N ASP A 126 10.00 -11.05 -16.40
CA ASP A 126 10.64 -10.14 -15.45
C ASP A 126 10.19 -8.68 -15.65
N SER A 127 10.64 -7.81 -14.76
CA SER A 127 10.28 -6.38 -14.70
C SER A 127 10.72 -5.64 -15.98
N GLU A 128 11.83 -6.04 -16.58
CA GLU A 128 12.33 -5.47 -17.82
C GLU A 128 11.44 -5.87 -19.02
N SER A 129 11.06 -7.15 -19.09
CA SER A 129 10.12 -7.67 -20.09
C SER A 129 8.75 -7.02 -19.97
N VAL A 130 8.28 -6.76 -18.75
CA VAL A 130 7.05 -5.99 -18.51
C VAL A 130 7.15 -4.60 -19.13
N ARG A 131 8.23 -3.87 -18.83
CA ARG A 131 8.46 -2.52 -19.37
C ARG A 131 8.40 -2.52 -20.90
N TYR A 132 9.15 -3.40 -21.56
CA TYR A 132 9.15 -3.50 -23.02
C TYR A 132 7.77 -3.81 -23.60
N ARG A 133 7.04 -4.76 -22.98
CA ARG A 133 5.69 -5.12 -23.45
C ARG A 133 4.69 -3.98 -23.26
N LEU A 134 4.78 -3.22 -22.16
CA LEU A 134 3.94 -2.05 -21.92
C LEU A 134 4.26 -0.91 -22.90
N GLU A 135 5.53 -0.70 -23.25
CA GLU A 135 5.94 0.28 -24.27
C GLU A 135 5.36 -0.04 -25.65
N ILE A 136 5.30 -1.33 -26.02
CA ILE A 136 4.70 -1.81 -27.28
C ILE A 136 3.18 -1.65 -27.26
N VAL A 137 2.55 -2.05 -26.15
CA VAL A 137 1.09 -2.12 -26.02
C VAL A 137 0.45 -0.76 -25.80
N ARG A 138 1.24 0.28 -25.45
CA ARG A 138 0.82 1.66 -25.17
C ARG A 138 -0.60 1.92 -25.65
N PRO A 139 -1.60 1.89 -24.74
CA PRO A 139 -2.98 2.01 -25.17
C PRO A 139 -3.10 3.31 -25.94
N ALA A 140 -3.42 3.23 -27.23
CA ALA A 140 -3.72 4.40 -28.02
C ALA A 140 -4.81 5.15 -27.25
N ALA A 141 -4.46 6.33 -26.71
CA ALA A 141 -5.40 7.14 -25.93
C ALA A 141 -6.72 7.19 -26.71
N PRO A 142 -7.88 6.94 -26.06
CA PRO A 142 -9.15 7.04 -26.76
C PRO A 142 -9.20 8.41 -27.41
N ARG A 143 -9.25 8.43 -28.75
CA ARG A 143 -9.36 9.64 -29.55
C ARG A 143 -10.49 10.47 -28.95
N LYS A 144 -10.18 11.63 -28.37
CA LYS A 144 -11.19 12.63 -27.99
C LYS A 144 -12.04 12.89 -29.24
N GLY A 145 -13.28 12.43 -29.22
CA GLY A 145 -14.23 12.63 -30.30
C GLY A 145 -14.96 11.36 -30.72
N THR A 146 -15.94 10.95 -29.93
CA THR A 146 -17.19 10.41 -30.50
C THR A 146 -18.29 10.62 -29.46
N PRO A 147 -19.25 11.53 -29.69
CA PRO A 147 -20.42 11.64 -28.83
C PRO A 147 -21.23 10.36 -28.99
N ARG A 148 -21.56 9.71 -27.88
CA ARG A 148 -22.56 8.62 -27.88
C ARG A 148 -23.93 9.28 -27.90
N HIS A 149 -24.63 9.11 -29.02
CA HIS A 149 -26.09 9.26 -29.10
C HIS A 149 -26.77 8.07 -28.43
#